data_AF-A0A1I7GD98-F1
#
_entry.id   AF-A0A1I7GD98-F1
#
_cell.length_a   1.000
_cell.length_b   1.000
_cell.length_c   1.000
_cell.angle_alpha   90.00
_cell.angle_beta   90.00
_cell.angle_gamma   90.00
#
_symmetry.space_group_name_H-M   'P 1'
#
loop_
_entity.id
_entity.type
_entity.pdbx_description
1 polymer ?
#
loop_
_entity_poly.entity_id
_entity_poly.type
_entity_poly.pdbx_seq_one_letter_code
_entity_poly.pdbx_strand_id
1 'polypeptide(L)'
;MFNPEQISQAQSLIEAQYQSFNTCARALLQSSASLVDLQLDTVKTALATATVASNQMLSLKDPQDWFSLTAAQSQQAFDRAQAYGRQAAGIASGAQASLSVAVEPLQGLFHNLTRK
;
A
#
# COMPACT_ATOMS: atom_id res chain seq x y z
N MET A 1 -45.31 -9.09 17.55
CA MET A 1 -44.47 -8.44 18.56
C MET A 1 -43.06 -9.01 18.39
N PHE A 2 -42.03 -8.17 18.23
CA PHE A 2 -40.66 -8.68 18.11
C PHE A 2 -40.23 -9.33 19.43
N ASN A 3 -39.65 -10.52 19.36
CA ASN A 3 -39.04 -11.21 20.49
C ASN A 3 -37.70 -10.52 20.83
N PRO A 4 -37.33 -10.36 22.12
CA PRO A 4 -36.00 -9.88 22.54
C PRO A 4 -34.82 -10.52 21.79
N GLU A 5 -34.92 -11.80 21.42
CA GLU A 5 -33.90 -12.54 20.68
C GLU A 5 -33.75 -12.00 19.23
N GLN A 6 -34.85 -11.63 18.57
CA GLN A 6 -34.84 -11.02 17.24
C GLN A 6 -34.22 -9.61 17.27
N ILE A 7 -34.47 -8.84 18.34
CA ILE A 7 -33.88 -7.52 18.53
C ILE A 7 -32.36 -7.64 18.72
N SER A 8 -31.90 -8.59 19.54
CA SER A 8 -30.48 -8.85 19.77
C SER A 8 -29.75 -9.30 18.50
N GLN A 9 -30.37 -10.16 17.68
CA GLN A 9 -29.82 -10.56 16.39
C GLN A 9 -29.71 -9.36 15.43
N ALA A 10 -30.74 -8.52 15.34
CA ALA A 10 -30.71 -7.32 14.51
C ALA A 10 -29.60 -6.34 14.95
N GLN A 11 -29.41 -6.15 16.26
CA GLN A 11 -28.32 -5.34 16.80
C GLN A 11 -26.94 -5.91 16.44
N SER A 12 -26.75 -7.23 16.57
CA SER A 12 -25.48 -7.88 16.20
C SER A 12 -25.13 -7.72 14.72
N LEU A 13 -26.16 -7.72 13.85
CA LEU A 13 -25.98 -7.49 12.41
C LEU A 13 -25.57 -6.07 12.09
N ILE A 14 -26.20 -5.09 12.73
CA ILE A 14 -25.83 -3.67 12.56
C ILE A 14 -24.38 -3.46 13.02
N GLU A 15 -23.99 -4.02 14.15
CA GLU A 15 -22.63 -3.92 14.68
C GLU A 15 -21.60 -4.57 13.72
N ALA A 16 -21.87 -5.79 13.25
CA ALA A 16 -20.99 -6.46 12.30
C ALA A 16 -20.84 -5.68 10.99
N GLN A 17 -21.93 -5.13 10.45
CA GLN A 17 -21.89 -4.29 9.24
C GLN A 17 -21.10 -2.99 9.47
N TYR A 18 -21.29 -2.35 10.62
CA TYR A 18 -20.55 -1.13 10.97
C TYR A 18 -19.05 -1.41 11.08
N GLN A 19 -18.66 -2.49 11.75
CA GLN A 19 -17.25 -2.89 11.88
C GLN A 19 -16.64 -3.24 10.52
N SER A 20 -17.33 -4.02 9.69
CA SER A 20 -16.88 -4.34 8.34
C SER A 20 -16.70 -3.09 7.46
N PHE A 21 -17.67 -2.17 7.49
CA PHE A 21 -17.58 -0.91 6.77
C PHE A 21 -16.40 -0.07 7.24
N ASN A 22 -16.23 0.07 8.56
CA ASN A 22 -15.15 0.85 9.15
C ASN A 22 -13.77 0.29 8.77
N THR A 23 -13.59 -1.02 8.84
CA THR A 23 -12.36 -1.70 8.42
C THR A 23 -12.08 -1.50 6.94
N CYS A 24 -13.09 -1.62 6.08
CA CYS A 24 -12.96 -1.35 4.64
C CYS A 24 -12.56 0.11 4.36
N ALA A 25 -13.22 1.08 5.01
CA ALA A 25 -12.91 2.50 4.86
C ALA A 25 -11.47 2.81 5.30
N ARG A 26 -11.02 2.24 6.43
CA ARG A 26 -9.63 2.34 6.90
C ARG A 26 -8.65 1.73 5.90
N ALA A 27 -8.95 0.55 5.36
CA ALA A 27 -8.11 -0.11 4.36
C ALA A 27 -7.93 0.77 3.11
N LEU A 28 -9.01 1.36 2.61
CA LEU A 28 -8.99 2.27 1.45
C LEU A 28 -8.16 3.53 1.72
N LEU A 29 -8.38 4.19 2.86
CA LEU A 29 -7.65 5.40 3.25
C LEU A 29 -6.15 5.12 3.47
N GLN A 30 -5.82 4.01 4.12
CA GLN A 30 -4.42 3.62 4.35
C GLN A 30 -3.72 3.27 3.03
N SER A 31 -4.41 2.57 2.12
CA SER A 31 -3.84 2.21 0.81
C SER A 31 -3.57 3.45 -0.05
N SER A 32 -4.49 4.42 -0.06
CA SER A 32 -4.28 5.67 -0.80
C SER A 32 -3.15 6.51 -0.23
N ALA A 33 -3.07 6.64 1.10
CA ALA A 33 -1.94 7.30 1.76
C ALA A 33 -0.60 6.63 1.39
N SER A 34 -0.55 5.30 1.44
CA SER A 34 0.66 4.53 1.09
C SER A 34 1.10 4.75 -0.37
N LEU A 35 0.15 4.88 -1.31
CA LEU A 35 0.46 5.20 -2.71
C LEU A 35 0.99 6.62 -2.87
N VAL A 36 0.43 7.59 -2.15
CA VAL A 36 0.92 8.98 -2.15
C VAL A 36 2.34 9.03 -1.60
N ASP A 37 2.60 8.35 -0.48
CA ASP A 37 3.93 8.25 0.13
C ASP A 37 4.94 7.63 -0.85
N LEU A 38 4.56 6.55 -1.54
CA LEU A 38 5.39 5.93 -2.58
C LEU A 38 5.75 6.92 -3.70
N GLN A 39 4.79 7.71 -4.19
CA GLN A 39 5.06 8.72 -5.22
C GLN A 39 5.97 9.84 -4.70
N LEU A 40 5.73 10.33 -3.49
CA LEU A 40 6.56 11.36 -2.87
C LEU A 40 8.01 10.90 -2.69
N ASP A 41 8.22 9.69 -2.20
CA ASP A 41 9.55 9.13 -2.02
C ASP A 41 10.26 8.84 -3.34
N THR A 42 9.51 8.41 -4.36
CA THR A 42 10.02 8.26 -5.73
C THR A 42 10.50 9.60 -6.29
N VAL A 43 9.70 10.66 -6.14
CA VAL A 43 10.07 12.02 -6.59
C VAL A 43 11.27 12.55 -5.83
N LYS A 44 11.31 12.43 -4.49
CA LYS A 44 12.47 12.82 -3.67
C LYS A 44 13.73 12.09 -4.11
N THR A 45 13.63 10.78 -4.32
CA THR A 45 14.75 9.95 -4.77
C THR A 45 15.21 10.36 -6.17
N ALA A 46 14.28 10.64 -7.08
CA ALA A 46 14.60 11.11 -8.43
C ALA A 46 15.33 12.46 -8.40
N LEU A 47 14.87 13.41 -7.56
CA LEU A 47 15.52 14.71 -7.39
C LEU A 47 16.94 14.56 -6.83
N ALA A 48 17.12 13.79 -5.75
CA ALA A 48 18.44 13.53 -5.18
C ALA A 48 19.39 12.87 -6.18
N THR A 49 18.89 11.88 -6.93
CA THR A 49 19.67 11.19 -7.97
C THR A 49 20.08 12.15 -9.09
N ALA A 50 19.18 13.03 -9.53
CA ALA A 50 19.48 14.03 -10.56
C ALA A 50 20.56 15.00 -10.08
N THR A 51 20.47 15.51 -8.85
CA THR A 51 21.50 16.40 -8.28
C THR A 51 22.87 15.72 -8.22
N VAL A 52 22.94 14.47 -7.77
CA VAL A 52 24.20 13.70 -7.72
C VAL A 52 24.76 13.49 -9.14
N ALA A 53 23.92 13.06 -10.08
CA ALA A 53 24.33 12.82 -11.45
C ALA A 53 24.85 14.10 -12.15
N SER A 54 24.18 15.23 -11.95
CA SER A 54 24.62 16.53 -12.45
C SER A 54 25.98 16.92 -11.89
N ASN A 55 26.20 16.74 -10.58
CA ASN A 55 27.51 17.03 -9.96
C ASN A 55 28.61 16.11 -10.49
N GLN A 56 28.32 14.81 -10.66
CA GLN A 56 29.27 13.86 -11.23
C GLN A 56 29.65 14.24 -12.65
N MET A 57 28.66 14.55 -13.50
CA MET A 57 28.86 14.99 -14.88
C MET A 57 29.73 16.26 -14.97
N LEU A 58 29.50 17.26 -14.10
CA LEU A 58 30.31 18.48 -14.04
C LEU A 58 31.74 18.25 -13.56
N SER A 59 31.99 17.16 -12.82
CA SER A 59 33.31 16.83 -12.27
C SER A 59 34.18 15.99 -13.21
N LEU A 60 33.61 15.46 -14.29
CA LEU A 60 34.31 14.60 -15.25
C LEU A 60 35.40 15.38 -15.98
N LYS A 61 36.60 14.79 -16.02
CA LYS A 61 37.76 15.35 -16.75
C LYS A 61 38.05 14.56 -18.03
N ASP A 62 37.79 13.26 -18.00
CA ASP A 62 38.13 12.34 -19.07
C ASP A 62 36.87 11.77 -19.76
N PRO A 63 36.85 11.67 -21.10
CA PRO A 63 35.72 11.09 -21.84
C PRO A 63 35.44 9.63 -21.52
N GLN A 64 36.44 8.86 -21.07
CA GLN A 64 36.27 7.46 -20.69
C GLN A 64 35.38 7.29 -19.45
N ASP A 65 35.41 8.27 -18.53
CA ASP A 65 34.63 8.25 -17.29
C ASP A 65 33.13 8.44 -17.56
N TRP A 66 32.77 8.99 -18.72
CA TRP A 66 31.37 9.10 -19.15
C TRP A 66 30.71 7.75 -19.35
N PHE A 67 31.42 6.77 -19.91
CA PHE A 67 30.87 5.42 -20.10
C PHE A 67 30.61 4.75 -18.76
N SER A 68 31.56 4.88 -17.82
CA SER A 68 31.39 4.37 -16.45
C SER A 68 30.24 5.05 -15.72
N LEU A 69 30.11 6.38 -15.83
CA LEU A 69 28.98 7.11 -15.26
C LEU A 69 27.65 6.65 -15.87
N THR A 70 27.58 6.49 -17.19
CA THR A 70 26.36 6.05 -17.89
C THR A 70 25.95 4.63 -17.50
N ALA A 71 26.92 3.72 -17.35
CA ALA A 71 26.68 2.36 -16.87
C ALA A 71 26.15 2.37 -15.43
N ALA A 72 26.75 3.17 -14.54
CA ALA A 72 26.29 3.32 -13.17
C ALA A 72 24.86 3.89 -13.08
N GLN A 73 24.56 4.93 -13.87
CA GLN A 73 23.22 5.53 -13.93
C GLN A 73 22.16 4.55 -14.45
N SER A 74 22.53 3.72 -15.43
CA SER A 74 21.66 2.66 -15.95
C SER A 74 21.35 1.60 -14.88
N GLN A 75 22.37 1.14 -14.16
CA GLN A 75 22.19 0.20 -13.04
C GLN A 75 21.29 0.80 -11.96
N GLN A 76 21.54 2.04 -11.56
CA GLN A 76 20.73 2.72 -10.54
C GLN A 76 19.28 2.95 -11.01
N ALA A 77 19.05 3.18 -12.30
CA ALA A 77 17.70 3.27 -12.86
C ALA A 77 16.97 1.92 -12.75
N PHE A 78 17.65 0.81 -13.06
CA PHE A 78 17.09 -0.53 -12.91
C PHE A 78 16.75 -0.85 -11.45
N ASP A 79 17.66 -0.58 -10.53
CA ASP A 79 17.45 -0.84 -9.10
C ASP A 79 16.27 -0.03 -8.55
N ARG A 80 16.13 1.24 -8.96
CA ARG A 80 14.99 2.10 -8.59
C ARG A 80 13.67 1.54 -9.13
N ALA A 81 13.63 1.12 -10.39
CA ALA A 81 12.43 0.52 -10.97
C ALA A 81 12.03 -0.77 -10.24
N GLN A 82 13.00 -1.62 -9.92
CA GLN A 82 12.75 -2.84 -9.16
C GLN A 82 12.22 -2.54 -7.75
N ALA A 83 12.83 -1.57 -7.06
CA ALA A 83 12.40 -1.15 -5.72
C ALA A 83 10.96 -0.61 -5.72
N TYR A 84 10.63 0.26 -6.67
CA TYR A 84 9.26 0.77 -6.86
C TYR A 84 8.27 -0.38 -7.05
N GLY A 85 8.59 -1.34 -7.92
CA GLY A 85 7.74 -2.51 -8.16
C GLY A 85 7.48 -3.34 -6.91
N ARG A 86 8.52 -3.59 -6.10
CA ARG A 86 8.38 -4.30 -4.82
C ARG A 86 7.52 -3.53 -3.81
N GLN A 87 7.72 -2.21 -3.70
CA GLN A 87 6.92 -1.38 -2.79
C GLN A 87 5.46 -1.33 -3.22
N ALA A 88 5.18 -1.14 -4.51
CA ALA A 88 3.83 -1.17 -5.06
C ALA A 88 3.15 -2.54 -4.82
N ALA A 89 3.86 -3.65 -5.03
CA ALA A 89 3.36 -4.98 -4.71
C ALA A 89 3.06 -5.15 -3.21
N GLY A 90 3.92 -4.63 -2.33
CA GLY A 90 3.70 -4.62 -0.89
C GLY A 90 2.43 -3.86 -0.48
N ILE A 91 2.17 -2.69 -1.07
CA ILE A 91 0.93 -1.92 -0.86
C ILE A 91 -0.28 -2.73 -1.30
N ALA A 92 -0.23 -3.35 -2.48
CA ALA A 92 -1.34 -4.16 -3.00
C ALA A 92 -1.63 -5.37 -2.09
N SER A 93 -0.59 -6.08 -1.63
CA SER A 93 -0.75 -7.20 -0.70
C SER A 93 -1.28 -6.76 0.67
N GLY A 94 -0.83 -5.61 1.18
CA GLY A 94 -1.36 -5.03 2.43
C GLY A 94 -2.83 -4.62 2.34
N ALA A 95 -3.23 -4.05 1.20
CA ALA A 95 -4.63 -3.72 0.92
C ALA A 95 -5.50 -4.98 0.86
N GLN A 96 -5.03 -6.02 0.16
CA GLN A 96 -5.72 -7.31 0.08
C GLN A 96 -5.92 -7.92 1.47
N ALA A 97 -4.87 -7.96 2.30
CA ALA A 97 -4.96 -8.48 3.66
C ALA A 97 -5.98 -7.71 4.52
N SER A 98 -5.96 -6.37 4.43
CA SER A 98 -6.90 -5.52 5.18
C SER A 98 -8.35 -5.72 4.73
N LEU A 99 -8.58 -5.94 3.44
CA LEU A 99 -9.90 -6.25 2.90
C LEU A 99 -10.39 -7.64 3.33
N SER A 100 -9.50 -8.64 3.43
CA SER A 100 -9.87 -9.95 3.99
C SER A 100 -10.36 -9.84 5.43
N VAL A 101 -9.67 -9.04 6.26
CA VAL A 101 -10.08 -8.76 7.65
C VAL A 101 -11.45 -8.07 7.71
N ALA A 102 -11.79 -7.22 6.74
CA ALA A 102 -13.09 -6.55 6.71
C ALA A 102 -14.29 -7.51 6.61
N VAL A 103 -14.08 -8.76 6.15
CA VAL A 103 -15.14 -9.77 5.99
C VAL A 103 -15.34 -10.60 7.28
N GLU A 104 -14.36 -10.62 8.19
CA GLU A 104 -14.39 -11.43 9.42
C GLU A 104 -15.60 -11.15 10.34
N PRO A 105 -16.02 -9.89 10.60
CA PRO A 105 -17.17 -9.61 11.46
C PRO A 105 -18.47 -10.24 10.95
N LEU A 106 -18.69 -10.17 9.64
CA LEU A 106 -19.87 -10.77 8.99
C LEU A 106 -19.81 -12.30 9.03
N GLN A 107 -18.64 -12.90 8.76
CA GLN A 107 -18.46 -14.35 8.85
C GLN A 107 -18.72 -14.87 10.27
N GLY A 108 -18.18 -14.18 11.29
CA GLY A 108 -18.40 -14.51 12.70
C GLY A 108 -19.88 -14.47 13.08
N LEU A 109 -20.63 -13.48 12.57
CA LEU A 109 -22.07 -13.41 12.77
C LEU A 109 -22.79 -14.63 12.15
N PHE A 110 -22.52 -14.95 10.88
CA PHE A 110 -23.17 -16.10 10.22
C PHE A 110 -22.89 -17.41 10.95
N HIS A 111 -21.66 -17.61 11.40
CA HIS A 111 -21.27 -18.79 12.16
C HIS A 111 -21.97 -18.90 13.53
N ASN A 112 -22.27 -17.77 14.17
CA ASN A 112 -23.01 -17.75 15.43
C ASN A 112 -24.52 -17.97 15.23
N LEU A 113 -25.09 -17.54 14.10
CA LEU A 113 -26.50 -17.79 13.76
C LEU A 113 -26.79 -19.24 13.41
N THR A 114 -25.83 -19.98 12.84
CA THR A 114 -26.02 -21.38 12.42
C THR A 114 -25.78 -22.41 13.54
N ARG A 115 -25.30 -21.97 14.71
CA ARG A 115 -25.09 -22.82 15.90
C ARG A 115 -26.24 -22.82 16.91
N LYS A 116 -27.24 -21.94 16.75
CA LYS A 116 -28.45 -21.89 17.59
C LYS A 116 -29.56 -22.72 16.98
#